data_AF-A0AAU0NRY6-F1
#
_entry.id   AF-A0AAU0NRY6-F1
#
_cell.length_a   1.000
_cell.length_b   1.000
_cell.length_c   1.000
_cell.angle_alpha   90.00
_cell.angle_beta   90.00
_cell.angle_gamma   90.00
#
_symmetry.space_group_name_H-M   'P 1'
#
loop_
_entity.id
_entity.type
_entity.pdbx_description
1 polymer ?
#
loop_
_entity_poly.entity_id
_entity_poly.type
_entity_poly.pdbx_seq_one_letter_code
_entity_poly.pdbx_strand_id
1 'polypeptide(L)'
;MIFYRIKQFYWAINSKLNDKDIKFLKSNLNSQELNLFFRLSVNEQKHSINVAYDVEKICKVQDVDSKVILKASLLHDIGKCVKKLTIIDKGLIVIGDKISKGRLRKFCNLKKIYVYYNHGIIGYEILKKYNYNDRILYLIKNHHNNEVKEDSELNILKMCDSRN
;
A
#
# COMPACT_ATOMS: atom_id res chain seq x y z
N MET A 1 21.44 10.98 -18.87
CA MET A 1 21.67 9.87 -17.92
C MET A 1 20.46 9.55 -17.02
N ILE A 2 19.76 10.52 -16.43
CA ILE A 2 18.59 10.28 -15.55
C ILE A 2 17.36 9.72 -16.29
N PHE A 3 17.01 10.26 -17.46
CA PHE A 3 15.88 9.76 -18.28
C PHE A 3 16.05 8.30 -18.72
N TYR A 4 17.29 7.91 -19.06
CA TYR A 4 17.60 6.52 -19.40
C TYR A 4 17.42 5.57 -18.22
N ARG A 5 17.86 5.99 -17.01
CA ARG A 5 17.64 5.21 -15.78
C ARG A 5 16.17 5.12 -15.39
N ILE A 6 15.38 6.17 -15.64
CA ILE A 6 13.92 6.14 -15.45
C ILE A 6 13.28 5.14 -16.42
N LYS A 7 13.68 5.16 -17.71
CA LYS A 7 13.17 4.20 -18.70
C LYS A 7 13.53 2.75 -18.35
N GLN A 8 14.78 2.51 -17.95
CA GLN A 8 15.23 1.20 -17.47
C GLN A 8 14.47 0.74 -16.22
N PHE A 9 14.19 1.66 -15.30
CA PHE A 9 13.41 1.38 -14.10
C PHE A 9 11.97 1.01 -14.45
N TYR A 10 11.32 1.75 -15.35
CA TYR A 10 9.99 1.39 -15.87
C TYR A 10 10.01 0.02 -16.57
N TRP A 11 11.03 -0.28 -17.38
CA TRP A 11 11.15 -1.58 -18.04
C TRP A 11 11.36 -2.73 -17.03
N ALA A 12 12.18 -2.53 -16.01
CA ALA A 12 12.41 -3.52 -14.96
C ALA A 12 11.19 -3.75 -14.06
N ILE A 13 10.31 -2.75 -13.92
CA ILE A 13 9.02 -2.91 -13.24
C ILE A 13 8.02 -3.63 -14.16
N ASN A 14 7.92 -3.20 -15.42
CA ASN A 14 7.04 -3.80 -16.42
C ASN A 14 7.37 -5.26 -16.72
N SER A 15 8.61 -5.73 -16.47
CA SER A 15 8.92 -7.16 -16.64
C SER A 15 8.34 -8.04 -15.52
N LYS A 16 7.95 -7.44 -14.39
CA LYS A 16 7.35 -8.14 -13.24
C LYS A 16 5.85 -7.90 -13.10
N LEU A 17 5.35 -6.75 -13.54
CA LEU A 17 3.93 -6.44 -13.64
C LEU A 17 3.45 -6.74 -15.06
N ASN A 18 2.33 -7.43 -15.22
CA ASN A 18 1.81 -7.72 -16.56
C ASN A 18 1.08 -6.50 -17.16
N ASP A 19 0.79 -6.54 -18.46
CA ASP A 19 0.13 -5.42 -19.16
C ASP A 19 -1.25 -5.07 -18.58
N LYS A 20 -1.98 -6.07 -18.07
CA LYS A 20 -3.27 -5.88 -17.41
C LYS A 20 -3.11 -5.03 -16.14
N ASP A 21 -2.10 -5.32 -15.33
CA ASP A 21 -1.76 -4.58 -14.11
C ASP A 21 -1.39 -3.13 -14.45
N ILE A 22 -0.56 -2.92 -15.48
CA ILE A 22 -0.18 -1.57 -15.91
C ILE A 22 -1.40 -0.78 -16.41
N LYS A 23 -2.29 -1.40 -17.17
CA LYS A 23 -3.52 -0.77 -17.64
C LYS A 23 -4.44 -0.41 -16.47
N PHE A 24 -4.58 -1.31 -15.50
CA PHE A 24 -5.38 -1.13 -14.30
C PHE A 24 -4.86 0.02 -13.41
N LEU A 25 -3.53 0.13 -13.26
CA LEU A 25 -2.93 1.25 -12.55
C LEU A 25 -3.24 2.58 -13.27
N LYS A 26 -3.03 2.64 -14.58
CA LYS A 26 -3.25 3.86 -15.38
C LYS A 26 -4.71 4.30 -15.45
N SER A 27 -5.67 3.38 -15.30
CA SER A 27 -7.09 3.73 -15.24
C SER A 27 -7.54 4.29 -13.90
N ASN A 28 -6.80 4.00 -12.82
CA ASN A 28 -7.18 4.38 -11.45
C ASN A 28 -6.29 5.47 -10.83
N LEU A 29 -5.05 5.61 -11.32
CA LEU A 29 -4.04 6.51 -10.81
C LEU A 29 -3.58 7.51 -11.88
N ASN A 30 -3.42 8.77 -11.47
CA ASN A 30 -2.80 9.82 -12.28
C ASN A 30 -1.26 9.69 -12.30
N SER A 31 -0.58 10.52 -13.09
CA SER A 31 0.88 10.44 -13.24
C SER A 31 1.66 10.66 -11.93
N GLN A 32 1.18 11.53 -11.04
CA GLN A 32 1.83 11.77 -9.75
C GLN A 32 1.64 10.57 -8.80
N GLU A 33 0.43 10.00 -8.78
CA GLU A 33 0.08 8.78 -8.04
C GLU A 33 0.92 7.58 -8.50
N LEU A 34 1.03 7.38 -9.81
CA LEU A 34 1.87 6.33 -10.39
C LEU A 34 3.34 6.49 -9.98
N ASN A 35 3.86 7.72 -10.02
CA ASN A 35 5.22 8.01 -9.61
C ASN A 35 5.47 7.70 -8.13
N LEU A 36 4.49 7.91 -7.25
CA LEU A 36 4.57 7.49 -5.85
C LEU A 36 4.50 5.98 -5.74
N PHE A 37 3.51 5.35 -6.39
CA PHE A 37 3.28 3.91 -6.36
C PHE A 37 4.53 3.12 -6.78
N PHE A 38 5.20 3.53 -7.86
CA PHE A 38 6.40 2.85 -8.34
C PHE A 38 7.63 2.99 -7.43
N ARG A 39 7.58 3.83 -6.39
CA ARG A 39 8.65 3.87 -5.35
C ARG A 39 8.61 2.66 -4.43
N LEU A 40 7.47 1.97 -4.34
CA LEU A 40 7.31 0.74 -3.56
C LEU A 40 8.23 -0.38 -4.08
N SER A 41 8.46 -1.40 -3.25
CA SER A 41 9.09 -2.62 -3.73
C SER A 41 8.17 -3.30 -4.74
N VAL A 42 8.71 -4.07 -5.70
CA VAL A 42 7.84 -4.73 -6.69
C VAL A 42 6.86 -5.71 -6.04
N ASN A 43 7.22 -6.31 -4.92
CA ASN A 43 6.33 -7.18 -4.16
C ASN A 43 5.17 -6.37 -3.52
N GLU A 44 5.45 -5.20 -2.92
CA GLU A 44 4.38 -4.33 -2.40
C GLU A 44 3.50 -3.78 -3.54
N GLN A 45 4.07 -3.50 -4.71
CA GLN A 45 3.29 -3.09 -5.89
C GLN A 45 2.31 -4.20 -6.28
N LYS A 46 2.81 -5.45 -6.42
CA LYS A 46 1.97 -6.59 -6.79
C LYS A 46 0.90 -6.89 -5.73
N HIS A 47 1.27 -6.82 -4.45
CA HIS A 47 0.34 -6.90 -3.32
C HIS A 47 -0.80 -5.89 -3.47
N SER A 48 -0.47 -4.60 -3.56
CA SER A 48 -1.46 -3.53 -3.65
C SER A 48 -2.39 -3.67 -4.87
N ILE A 49 -1.86 -4.14 -6.01
CA ILE A 49 -2.67 -4.43 -7.22
C ILE A 49 -3.64 -5.58 -6.96
N ASN A 50 -3.21 -6.67 -6.32
CA ASN A 50 -4.08 -7.80 -6.03
C ASN A 50 -5.18 -7.41 -5.03
N VAL A 51 -4.83 -6.67 -3.97
CA VAL A 51 -5.81 -6.09 -3.02
C VAL A 51 -6.84 -5.25 -3.77
N ALA A 52 -6.40 -4.39 -4.69
CA ALA A 52 -7.29 -3.56 -5.48
C ALA A 52 -8.20 -4.37 -6.43
N TYR A 53 -7.72 -5.46 -7.03
CA TYR A 53 -8.57 -6.36 -7.81
C TYR A 53 -9.65 -7.03 -6.94
N ASP A 54 -9.32 -7.44 -5.73
CA ASP A 54 -10.30 -8.05 -4.83
C ASP A 54 -11.33 -7.02 -4.33
N VAL A 55 -10.88 -5.80 -4.00
CA VAL A 55 -11.75 -4.66 -3.74
C VAL A 55 -12.71 -4.41 -4.90
N GLU A 56 -12.21 -4.40 -6.15
CA GLU A 56 -13.03 -4.19 -7.35
C GLU A 56 -14.16 -5.23 -7.45
N LYS A 57 -13.83 -6.51 -7.23
CA LYS A 57 -14.80 -7.61 -7.28
C LYS A 57 -15.86 -7.44 -6.20
N ILE A 58 -15.46 -7.12 -4.97
CA ILE A 58 -16.39 -6.97 -3.85
C ILE A 58 -17.32 -5.78 -4.06
N CYS A 59 -16.77 -4.63 -4.48
CA CYS A 59 -17.59 -3.45 -4.75
C CYS A 59 -18.59 -3.70 -5.88
N LYS A 60 -18.20 -4.45 -6.93
CA LYS A 60 -19.12 -4.88 -8.00
C LYS A 60 -20.25 -5.78 -7.50
N VAL A 61 -19.96 -6.70 -6.59
CA VAL A 61 -20.99 -7.59 -6.00
C VAL A 61 -21.94 -6.82 -5.08
N GLN A 62 -21.44 -5.82 -4.38
CA GLN A 62 -22.21 -5.01 -3.43
C GLN A 62 -22.85 -3.76 -4.04
N ASP A 63 -22.64 -3.50 -5.34
CA ASP A 63 -23.07 -2.30 -6.07
C ASP A 63 -22.66 -0.98 -5.40
N VAL A 64 -21.40 -0.93 -4.93
CA VAL A 64 -20.82 0.24 -4.24
C VAL A 64 -19.88 0.99 -5.20
N ASP A 65 -19.89 2.34 -5.14
CA ASP A 65 -18.91 3.15 -5.87
C ASP A 65 -17.50 2.80 -5.40
N SER A 66 -16.74 2.20 -6.31
CA SER A 66 -15.42 1.66 -6.04
C SER A 66 -14.30 2.68 -6.19
N LYS A 67 -14.56 3.89 -6.73
CA LYS A 67 -13.48 4.79 -7.16
C LYS A 67 -12.55 5.21 -6.03
N VAL A 68 -13.11 5.54 -4.86
CA VAL A 68 -12.35 6.00 -3.69
C VAL A 68 -11.58 4.84 -3.06
N ILE A 69 -12.26 3.71 -2.83
CA ILE A 69 -11.64 2.54 -2.18
C ILE A 69 -10.61 1.86 -3.09
N LEU A 70 -10.80 1.84 -4.41
CA LEU A 70 -9.79 1.33 -5.36
C LEU A 70 -8.51 2.15 -5.30
N LYS A 71 -8.64 3.47 -5.34
CA LYS A 71 -7.49 4.36 -5.20
C LYS A 71 -6.81 4.19 -3.84
N ALA A 72 -7.58 4.09 -2.76
CA ALA A 72 -7.04 3.83 -1.43
C ALA A 72 -6.32 2.48 -1.36
N SER A 73 -6.88 1.42 -1.94
CA SER A 73 -6.26 0.08 -1.97
C SER A 73 -4.95 0.03 -2.75
N LEU A 74 -4.82 0.79 -3.84
CA LEU A 74 -3.54 0.89 -4.56
C LEU A 74 -2.48 1.68 -3.77
N LEU A 75 -2.89 2.58 -2.89
CA LEU A 75 -1.99 3.51 -2.20
C LEU A 75 -1.83 3.26 -0.68
N HIS A 76 -2.55 2.30 -0.10
CA HIS A 76 -2.57 2.05 1.35
C HIS A 76 -1.17 1.81 1.93
N ASP A 77 -0.32 1.17 1.13
CA ASP A 77 1.02 0.79 1.49
C ASP A 77 2.10 1.83 1.18
N ILE A 78 1.73 3.02 0.68
CA ILE A 78 2.70 4.01 0.18
C ILE A 78 3.73 4.45 1.23
N GLY A 79 3.40 4.39 2.52
CA GLY A 79 4.34 4.67 3.60
C GLY A 79 5.57 3.74 3.61
N LYS A 80 5.46 2.53 3.03
CA LYS A 80 6.59 1.59 2.89
C LYS A 80 7.64 2.08 1.89
N CYS A 81 7.36 3.12 1.08
CA CYS A 81 8.37 3.70 0.18
C CYS A 81 9.53 4.39 0.93
N VAL A 82 9.32 4.81 2.18
CA VAL A 82 10.34 5.50 3.00
C VAL A 82 11.49 4.56 3.37
N LYS A 83 11.22 3.27 3.52
CA LYS A 83 12.25 2.24 3.68
C LYS A 83 11.74 0.90 3.18
N LYS A 84 12.36 0.39 2.12
CA LYS A 84 12.07 -0.94 1.59
C LYS A 84 12.45 -2.01 2.61
N LEU A 85 11.48 -2.82 3.00
CA LEU A 85 11.68 -4.05 3.75
C LEU A 85 11.92 -5.19 2.76
N THR A 86 12.99 -5.95 2.95
CA THR A 86 13.18 -7.20 2.21
C THR A 86 12.26 -8.29 2.76
N ILE A 87 12.08 -9.39 2.01
CA ILE A 87 11.33 -10.57 2.48
C ILE A 87 11.93 -11.09 3.80
N ILE A 88 13.27 -11.10 3.91
CA ILE A 88 13.99 -11.52 5.12
C ILE A 88 13.68 -10.58 6.28
N ASP A 89 13.70 -9.25 6.05
CA ASP A 89 13.36 -8.27 7.09
C ASP A 89 11.93 -8.47 7.60
N LYS A 90 10.97 -8.69 6.70
CA LYS A 90 9.57 -8.96 7.08
C LYS A 90 9.47 -10.24 7.91
N GLY A 91 10.12 -11.32 7.48
CA GLY A 91 10.12 -12.59 8.22
C GLY A 91 10.70 -12.45 9.63
N LEU A 92 11.84 -11.77 9.76
CA LEU A 92 12.47 -11.52 11.06
C LEU A 92 11.60 -10.64 11.98
N ILE A 93 10.98 -9.60 11.44
CA ILE A 93 10.09 -8.73 12.22
C ILE A 93 8.85 -9.50 12.69
N VAL A 94 8.20 -10.29 11.81
CA VAL A 94 7.01 -11.07 12.15
C VAL A 94 7.32 -12.15 13.21
N ILE A 95 8.40 -12.93 13.00
CA ILE A 95 8.83 -13.97 13.95
C ILE A 95 9.20 -13.32 15.29
N GLY A 96 10.00 -12.26 15.24
CA GLY A 96 10.41 -11.54 16.42
C GLY A 96 9.21 -10.97 17.17
N ASP A 97 8.23 -10.37 16.49
CA ASP A 97 7.08 -9.74 17.14
C ASP A 97 6.25 -10.76 17.90
N LYS A 98 6.07 -11.95 17.30
CA LYS A 98 5.40 -13.10 17.92
C LYS A 98 6.16 -13.60 19.15
N ILE A 99 7.49 -13.76 19.08
CA ILE A 99 8.32 -14.21 20.21
C ILE A 99 8.32 -13.16 21.33
N SER A 100 8.43 -11.88 20.95
CA SER A 100 8.57 -10.77 21.89
C SER A 100 7.24 -10.26 22.46
N LYS A 101 6.09 -10.81 22.01
CA LYS A 101 4.74 -10.37 22.36
C LYS A 101 4.56 -8.86 22.17
N GLY A 102 4.95 -8.33 21.02
CA GLY A 102 4.79 -6.90 20.71
C GLY A 102 5.89 -5.98 21.24
N ARG A 103 6.87 -6.49 22.01
CA ARG A 103 7.96 -5.66 22.56
C ARG A 103 8.89 -5.11 21.49
N LEU A 104 8.90 -5.68 20.28
CA LEU A 104 9.64 -5.15 19.14
C LEU A 104 9.26 -3.73 18.75
N ARG A 105 8.03 -3.32 19.05
CA ARG A 105 7.57 -1.94 18.89
C ARG A 105 8.43 -0.92 19.66
N LYS A 106 9.16 -1.35 20.71
CA LYS A 106 10.10 -0.48 21.45
C LYS A 106 11.35 -0.12 20.64
N PHE A 107 11.66 -0.86 19.58
CA PHE A 107 12.82 -0.62 18.71
C PHE A 107 12.48 0.23 17.48
N CYS A 108 11.51 1.15 17.59
CA CYS A 108 11.22 2.13 16.54
C CYS A 108 12.42 3.00 16.13
N ASN A 109 13.50 3.03 16.92
CA ASN A 109 14.77 3.64 16.53
C ASN A 109 15.35 3.00 15.25
N LEU A 110 15.02 1.73 14.98
CA LEU A 110 15.32 1.08 13.72
C LEU A 110 14.26 1.45 12.67
N LYS A 111 14.68 2.20 11.65
CA LYS A 111 13.80 2.73 10.60
C LYS A 111 12.91 1.67 9.92
N LYS A 112 13.40 0.43 9.77
CA LYS A 112 12.63 -0.70 9.21
C LYS A 112 11.45 -1.09 10.10
N ILE A 113 11.68 -1.19 11.41
CA ILE A 113 10.67 -1.51 12.41
C ILE A 113 9.65 -0.37 12.50
N TYR A 114 10.12 0.88 12.52
CA TYR A 114 9.25 2.04 12.51
C TYR A 114 8.31 2.05 11.29
N VAL A 115 8.85 1.84 10.09
CA VAL A 115 8.05 1.78 8.85
C VAL A 115 7.06 0.61 8.91
N TYR A 116 7.48 -0.56 9.38
CA TYR A 116 6.58 -1.71 9.50
C TYR A 116 5.32 -1.38 10.31
N TYR A 117 5.46 -0.79 11.50
CA TYR A 117 4.30 -0.49 12.36
C TYR A 117 3.54 0.80 11.99
N ASN A 118 4.19 1.75 11.31
CA ASN A 118 3.62 3.09 11.12
C ASN A 118 3.39 3.44 9.64
N HIS A 119 3.52 2.52 8.70
CA HIS A 119 3.40 2.84 7.27
C HIS A 119 2.04 3.43 6.88
N GLY A 120 0.93 3.08 7.54
CA GLY A 120 -0.35 3.76 7.32
C GLY A 120 -0.31 5.25 7.67
N ILE A 121 0.27 5.61 8.83
CA ILE A 121 0.45 7.01 9.24
C ILE A 121 1.45 7.72 8.33
N ILE A 122 2.56 7.07 7.99
CA ILE A 122 3.57 7.63 7.08
C ILE A 122 2.94 7.87 5.69
N GLY A 123 2.11 6.94 5.21
CA GLY A 123 1.38 7.06 3.95
C GLY A 123 0.42 8.24 3.95
N TYR A 124 -0.34 8.39 5.04
CA TYR A 124 -1.17 9.57 5.29
C TYR A 124 -0.36 10.87 5.19
N GLU A 125 0.77 10.97 5.89
CA GLU A 125 1.61 12.18 5.89
C GLU A 125 2.25 12.47 4.52
N ILE A 126 2.56 11.42 3.73
CA ILE A 126 3.05 11.60 2.36
C ILE A 126 1.94 12.19 1.48
N LEU A 127 0.75 11.58 1.50
CA LEU A 127 -0.34 11.94 0.59
C LEU A 127 -1.02 13.25 0.98
N LYS A 128 -1.06 13.59 2.27
CA LYS A 128 -1.60 14.86 2.75
C LYS A 128 -0.92 16.08 2.09
N LYS A 129 0.39 15.98 1.79
CA LYS A 129 1.16 17.03 1.11
C LYS A 129 0.71 17.30 -0.33
N TYR A 130 -0.06 16.40 -0.91
CA TYR A 130 -0.58 16.48 -2.27
C TYR A 130 -2.10 16.79 -2.30
N ASN A 131 -2.68 17.28 -1.20
CA ASN A 131 -4.09 17.64 -1.08
C ASN A 131 -5.07 16.51 -1.49
N TYR A 132 -4.78 15.28 -1.04
CA TYR A 132 -5.68 14.16 -1.27
C TYR A 132 -7.00 14.32 -0.52
N ASN A 133 -8.04 13.70 -1.07
CA ASN A 133 -9.35 13.59 -0.44
C ASN A 133 -9.24 12.95 0.96
N ASP A 134 -9.90 13.57 1.95
CA ASP A 134 -9.86 13.14 3.35
C ASP A 134 -10.32 11.69 3.55
N ARG A 135 -11.23 11.20 2.71
CA ARG A 135 -11.68 9.80 2.73
C ARG A 135 -10.57 8.82 2.39
N ILE A 136 -9.80 9.11 1.33
CA ILE A 136 -8.65 8.29 0.94
C ILE A 136 -7.60 8.33 2.07
N LEU A 137 -7.32 9.52 2.59
CA LEU A 137 -6.38 9.70 3.70
C LEU A 137 -6.81 8.91 4.95
N TYR A 138 -8.11 8.92 5.26
CA TYR A 138 -8.68 8.16 6.37
C TYR A 138 -8.50 6.65 6.20
N LEU A 139 -8.83 6.12 5.02
CA LEU A 139 -8.70 4.69 4.72
C LEU A 139 -7.24 4.24 4.85
N ILE A 140 -6.31 5.01 4.26
CA ILE A 140 -4.87 4.71 4.29
C ILE A 140 -4.31 4.82 5.71
N LYS A 141 -4.73 5.80 6.52
CA LYS A 141 -4.25 5.92 7.90
C LYS A 141 -4.70 4.73 8.77
N ASN A 142 -5.92 4.23 8.54
CA ASN A 142 -6.59 3.30 9.45
C ASN A 142 -6.67 1.85 8.96
N HIS A 143 -6.07 1.49 7.82
CA HIS A 143 -6.18 0.12 7.26
C HIS A 143 -5.59 -0.98 8.16
N HIS A 144 -4.82 -0.65 9.20
CA HIS A 144 -4.41 -1.59 10.25
C HIS A 144 -5.06 -1.32 11.62
N ASN A 145 -5.96 -0.34 11.73
CA ASN A 145 -6.61 0.02 12.98
C ASN A 145 -7.85 -0.84 13.24
N ASN A 146 -7.69 -1.93 13.99
CA ASN A 146 -8.77 -2.88 14.30
C ASN A 146 -9.85 -2.35 15.27
N GLU A 147 -9.65 -1.18 15.86
CA GLU A 147 -10.64 -0.55 16.75
C GLU A 147 -11.79 0.09 15.96
N VAL A 148 -11.53 0.50 14.72
CA VAL A 148 -12.55 1.05 13.81
C VAL A 148 -13.27 -0.10 13.10
N LYS A 149 -14.57 -0.27 13.40
CA LYS A 149 -15.41 -1.35 12.85
C LYS A 149 -16.64 -0.88 12.08
N GLU A 150 -17.06 0.37 12.26
CA GLU A 150 -18.31 0.90 11.69
C GLU A 150 -18.19 1.42 10.25
N ASP A 151 -17.03 1.20 9.63
CA ASP A 151 -16.70 1.76 8.32
C ASP A 151 -16.62 0.65 7.26
N SER A 152 -17.61 0.59 6.38
CA SER A 152 -17.76 -0.48 5.37
C SER A 152 -16.59 -0.54 4.40
N GLU A 153 -16.17 0.60 3.83
CA GLU A 153 -15.04 0.64 2.89
C GLU A 153 -13.72 0.26 3.57
N LEU A 154 -13.49 0.73 4.80
CA LEU A 154 -12.30 0.37 5.56
C LEU A 154 -12.28 -1.13 5.87
N ASN A 155 -13.43 -1.71 6.20
CA ASN A 155 -13.56 -3.14 6.45
C ASN A 155 -13.30 -3.97 5.19
N ILE A 156 -13.81 -3.53 4.03
CA ILE A 156 -13.51 -4.17 2.74
C ILE A 156 -12.00 -4.09 2.45
N LEU A 157 -11.39 -2.92 2.63
CA LEU A 157 -9.95 -2.73 2.43
C LEU A 157 -9.13 -3.66 3.32
N LYS A 158 -9.41 -3.69 4.63
CA LYS A 158 -8.76 -4.58 5.61
C LYS A 158 -8.91 -6.05 5.24
N MET A 159 -10.12 -6.46 4.84
CA MET A 159 -10.40 -7.83 4.46
C MET A 159 -9.57 -8.23 3.23
N CYS A 160 -9.54 -7.41 2.18
CA CYS A 160 -8.75 -7.68 0.98
C CYS A 160 -7.24 -7.67 1.24
N ASP A 161 -6.77 -6.72 2.06
CA ASP A 161 -5.35 -6.61 2.45
C ASP A 161 -4.88 -7.86 3.19
N SER A 162 -5.65 -8.35 4.16
CA SER A 162 -5.30 -9.55 4.94
C SER A 162 -5.24 -10.86 4.14
N ARG A 163 -5.84 -10.90 2.94
CA ARG A 163 -5.90 -12.09 2.08
C ARG A 163 -4.73 -12.20 1.11
N ASN A 164 -3.99 -11.12 0.90
CA ASN A 164 -2.91 -11.01 -0.10
C ASN A 164 -1.54 -10.89 0.58
#